data_AF-A0A1G2CX21-F1
#
_entry.id   AF-A0A1G2CX21-F1
#
_cell.length_a   1.000
_cell.length_b   1.000
_cell.length_c   1.000
_cell.angle_alpha   90.00
_cell.angle_beta   90.00
_cell.angle_gamma   90.00
#
_symmetry.space_group_name_H-M   'P 1'
#
loop_
_entity.id
_entity.type
_entity.pdbx_description
1 polymer ?
#
loop_
_entity_poly.entity_id
_entity_poly.type
_entity_poly.pdbx_seq_one_letter_code
_entity_poly.pdbx_strand_id
1 'polypeptide(L)'
;MTQLTKGMYGREFGQESTLFGLHFGQMCVRGKMTHNSGWYNKAGEKLGWGDLSVENMVCIAAELEADELFIVLSEGKSYWDHQTNGLPESAPGIAYVAKHAMYVIARGQKIKVNSYGENGPKIQQIEGHDFSILTPREVSRLIRRVRKILR
;
A
#
# COMPACT_ATOMS: atom_id res chain seq x y z
N MET A 1 3.30 2.70 25.37
CA MET A 1 2.02 2.53 24.65
C MET A 1 2.01 3.48 23.47
N THR A 2 2.42 3.00 22.30
CA THR A 2 2.46 3.78 21.05
C THR A 2 1.30 3.34 20.17
N GLN A 3 0.10 3.69 20.64
CA GLN A 3 -1.06 3.89 19.77
C GLN A 3 -0.76 5.15 18.96
N LEU A 4 -0.98 5.10 17.64
CA LEU A 4 -0.71 6.19 16.69
C LEU A 4 -1.25 7.53 17.23
N THR A 5 -0.37 8.36 17.79
CA THR A 5 -0.78 9.63 18.41
C THR A 5 -0.91 10.71 17.35
N LYS A 6 -2.17 11.06 17.08
CA LYS A 6 -2.67 12.33 16.52
C LYS A 6 -2.03 12.81 15.22
N GLY A 7 -2.84 12.81 14.16
CA GLY A 7 -2.67 13.83 13.11
C GLY A 7 -3.15 13.47 11.71
N MET A 8 -3.43 12.20 11.43
CA MET A 8 -3.92 11.81 10.09
C MET A 8 -5.41 11.41 10.15
N TYR A 9 -5.80 10.16 10.28
CA TYR A 9 -7.12 9.78 9.73
C TYR A 9 -8.29 9.78 10.72
N GLY A 10 -8.90 10.94 10.98
CA GLY A 10 -10.16 11.06 11.77
C GLY A 10 -11.34 11.70 11.02
N ARG A 11 -11.06 12.46 9.95
CA ARG A 11 -12.06 13.08 9.03
C ARG A 11 -11.71 12.90 7.55
N GLU A 12 -10.57 12.28 7.26
CA GLU A 12 -10.01 12.02 5.93
C GLU A 12 -10.66 10.83 5.20
N PHE A 13 -11.81 10.37 5.71
CA PHE A 13 -12.65 9.37 5.06
C PHE A 13 -13.89 9.98 4.39
N GLY A 14 -13.98 11.32 4.39
CA GLY A 14 -14.94 12.07 3.57
C GLY A 14 -14.40 12.30 2.16
N GLN A 15 -15.28 12.67 1.22
CA GLN A 15 -14.92 12.98 -0.17
C GLN A 15 -13.81 14.04 -0.33
N GLU A 16 -13.50 14.80 0.71
CA GLU A 16 -12.55 15.93 0.69
C GLU A 16 -11.13 15.59 1.18
N SER A 17 -10.85 14.34 1.52
CA SER A 17 -9.49 13.92 1.87
C SER A 17 -8.55 14.02 0.66
N THR A 18 -7.36 14.59 0.87
CA THR A 18 -6.32 14.80 -0.15
C THR A 18 -4.98 14.21 0.29
N LEU A 19 -5.00 13.10 1.02
CA LEU A 19 -3.77 12.44 1.46
C LEU A 19 -2.91 12.07 0.23
N PHE A 20 -1.69 12.62 0.15
CA PHE A 20 -0.81 12.48 -1.03
C PHE A 20 -1.47 12.94 -2.35
N GLY A 21 -2.45 13.84 -2.26
CA GLY A 21 -3.28 14.27 -3.39
C GLY A 21 -4.24 13.20 -3.91
N LEU A 22 -4.48 12.13 -3.14
CA LEU A 22 -5.36 11.03 -3.53
C LEU A 22 -6.81 11.27 -3.10
N HIS A 23 -7.74 10.83 -3.96
CA HIS A 23 -9.17 10.83 -3.68
C HIS A 23 -9.75 9.42 -3.73
N PHE A 24 -10.76 9.15 -2.91
CA PHE A 24 -11.45 7.86 -2.94
C PHE A 24 -12.19 7.65 -4.25
N GLY A 25 -12.01 6.47 -4.83
CA GLY A 25 -12.56 6.12 -6.13
C GLY A 25 -11.99 6.94 -7.28
N GLN A 26 -10.84 7.58 -7.10
CA GLN A 26 -10.18 8.28 -8.20
C GLN A 26 -9.94 7.33 -9.38
N MET A 27 -10.10 7.86 -10.58
CA MET A 27 -9.82 7.17 -11.83
C MET A 27 -8.63 7.84 -12.51
N CYS A 28 -7.58 7.07 -12.77
CA CYS A 28 -6.40 7.58 -13.48
C CYS A 28 -6.61 7.42 -14.98
N VAL A 29 -6.63 8.54 -15.71
CA VAL A 29 -6.82 8.55 -17.18
C VAL A 29 -5.53 8.15 -17.92
N ARG A 30 -4.35 8.38 -17.32
CA ARG A 30 -3.03 8.04 -17.88
C ARG A 30 -2.10 7.48 -16.79
N GLY A 31 -1.09 6.70 -17.20
CA GLY A 31 -0.08 6.14 -16.30
C GLY A 31 -0.64 5.16 -15.26
N LYS A 32 -1.84 4.60 -15.49
CA LYS A 32 -2.55 3.76 -14.51
C LYS A 32 -1.77 2.48 -14.23
N MET A 33 -1.33 2.34 -12.99
CA MET A 33 -0.58 1.19 -12.47
C MET A 33 -1.47 0.16 -11.80
N THR A 34 -2.53 0.63 -11.14
CA THR A 34 -3.50 -0.23 -10.47
C THR A 34 -4.90 0.25 -10.77
N HIS A 35 -5.84 -0.70 -10.83
CA HIS A 35 -7.25 -0.39 -11.04
C HIS A 35 -8.06 -0.74 -9.80
N ASN A 36 -8.86 0.21 -9.34
CA ASN A 36 -9.75 0.08 -8.18
C ASN A 36 -9.09 -0.63 -6.98
N SER A 37 -7.84 -0.25 -6.71
CA SER A 37 -7.01 -0.91 -5.70
C SER A 37 -7.37 -0.47 -4.30
N GLY A 38 -7.25 -1.36 -3.32
CA GLY A 38 -7.38 -1.00 -1.92
C GLY A 38 -6.04 -0.58 -1.33
N TRP A 39 -6.06 0.47 -0.52
CA TRP A 39 -4.88 1.05 0.11
C TRP A 39 -4.90 0.78 1.62
N TYR A 40 -3.76 0.41 2.19
CA TYR A 40 -3.66 -0.05 3.58
C TYR A 40 -2.40 0.49 4.25
N ASN A 41 -2.45 0.63 5.57
CA ASN A 41 -1.27 0.99 6.38
C ASN A 41 -0.53 -0.24 6.92
N LYS A 42 0.57 0.00 7.65
CA LYS A 42 1.39 -1.04 8.31
C LYS A 42 0.65 -1.82 9.41
N ALA A 43 -0.48 -1.33 9.92
CA ALA A 43 -1.34 -2.03 10.86
C ALA A 43 -2.31 -3.00 10.17
N GLY A 44 -2.49 -2.85 8.85
CA GLY A 44 -3.46 -3.59 8.06
C GLY A 44 -4.85 -2.98 8.08
N GLU A 45 -4.94 -1.68 8.35
CA GLU A 45 -6.17 -0.88 8.29
C GLU A 45 -6.29 -0.26 6.90
N LYS A 46 -7.51 -0.26 6.35
CA LYS A 46 -7.80 0.31 5.03
C LYS A 46 -7.79 1.84 5.12
N LEU A 47 -6.98 2.45 4.27
CA LEU A 47 -6.84 3.90 4.11
C LEU A 47 -7.82 4.45 3.08
N GLY A 48 -8.10 3.68 2.02
CA GLY A 48 -8.92 4.14 0.90
C GLY A 48 -8.94 3.14 -0.25
N TRP A 49 -9.46 3.58 -1.39
CA TRP A 49 -9.47 2.82 -2.63
C TRP A 49 -9.49 3.71 -3.86
N GLY A 50 -9.01 3.19 -4.99
CA GLY A 50 -9.02 3.89 -6.27
C GLY A 50 -7.90 3.42 -7.19
N ASP A 51 -7.84 4.02 -8.37
CA ASP A 51 -6.71 3.85 -9.27
C ASP A 51 -5.46 4.56 -8.70
N LEU A 52 -4.28 4.04 -9.03
CA LEU A 52 -3.01 4.72 -8.75
C LEU A 52 -2.19 4.78 -10.04
N SER A 53 -1.54 5.92 -10.28
CA SER A 53 -0.50 6.08 -11.30
C SER A 53 0.91 5.91 -10.73
N VAL A 54 1.93 5.89 -11.61
CA VAL A 54 3.34 5.91 -11.17
C VAL A 54 3.65 7.18 -10.39
N GLU A 55 3.17 8.33 -10.85
CA GLU A 55 3.38 9.63 -10.19
C GLU A 55 2.78 9.64 -8.79
N ASN A 56 1.59 9.06 -8.60
CA ASN A 56 1.02 8.92 -7.27
C ASN A 56 1.96 8.14 -6.34
N MET A 57 2.51 7.00 -6.80
CA MET A 57 3.45 6.21 -6.00
C MET A 57 4.75 6.95 -5.70
N VAL A 58 5.20 7.82 -6.61
CA VAL A 58 6.38 8.69 -6.39
C VAL A 58 6.09 9.75 -5.34
N CYS A 59 4.95 10.44 -5.41
CA CYS A 59 4.55 11.43 -4.42
C CYS A 59 4.41 10.81 -3.02
N ILE A 60 3.72 9.67 -2.92
CA ILE A 60 3.61 8.91 -1.67
C ILE A 60 5.00 8.59 -1.12
N ALA A 61 5.90 8.05 -1.94
CA ALA A 61 7.26 7.72 -1.48
C ALA A 61 8.04 8.95 -0.97
N ALA A 62 7.83 10.13 -1.56
CA ALA A 62 8.51 11.35 -1.16
C ALA A 62 8.00 11.92 0.18
N GLU A 63 6.71 11.76 0.46
CA GLU A 63 6.03 12.38 1.60
C GLU A 63 5.82 11.43 2.78
N LEU A 64 5.93 10.12 2.58
CA LEU A 64 5.70 9.14 3.64
C LEU A 64 6.73 9.26 4.77
N GLU A 65 6.25 9.15 6.01
CA GLU A 65 7.12 9.10 7.18
C GLU A 65 7.99 7.83 7.21
N ALA A 66 9.16 7.92 7.85
CA ALA A 66 10.19 6.89 7.78
C ALA A 66 9.75 5.53 8.36
N ASP A 67 8.80 5.53 9.28
CA ASP A 67 8.25 4.33 9.91
C ASP A 67 6.87 3.95 9.38
N GLU A 68 6.36 4.61 8.34
CA GLU A 68 5.06 4.31 7.73
C GLU A 68 5.19 3.45 6.46
N LEU A 69 4.10 2.78 6.11
CA LEU A 69 3.97 2.01 4.87
C LEU A 69 2.63 2.28 4.24
N PHE A 70 2.64 2.49 2.92
CA PHE A 70 1.44 2.50 2.09
C PHE A 70 1.41 1.22 1.26
N ILE A 71 0.44 0.36 1.52
CA ILE A 71 0.37 -0.99 0.95
C ILE A 71 -0.84 -1.09 0.03
N VAL A 72 -0.62 -1.59 -1.19
CA VAL A 72 -1.63 -1.67 -2.23
C VAL A 72 -2.01 -3.12 -2.50
N LEU A 73 -3.30 -3.41 -2.45
CA LEU A 73 -3.89 -4.71 -2.82
C LEU A 73 -4.69 -4.56 -4.12
N SER A 74 -4.86 -5.65 -4.86
CA SER A 74 -5.79 -5.67 -6.01
C SER A 74 -7.22 -5.43 -5.54
N GLU A 75 -8.08 -4.98 -6.46
CA GLU A 75 -9.54 -4.93 -6.26
C GLU A 75 -10.09 -6.27 -5.75
N GLY A 76 -9.72 -7.38 -6.42
CA GLY A 76 -10.01 -8.75 -6.01
C GLY A 76 -9.78 -9.00 -4.52
N LYS A 77 -8.58 -8.66 -4.04
CA LYS A 77 -8.17 -8.88 -2.65
C LYS A 77 -8.67 -7.83 -1.67
N SER A 78 -9.13 -6.67 -2.15
CA SER A 78 -9.53 -5.55 -1.29
C SER A 78 -11.04 -5.32 -1.21
N TYR A 79 -11.83 -6.04 -2.01
CA TYR A 79 -13.28 -5.93 -2.04
C TYR A 79 -13.96 -7.32 -2.09
N TRP A 80 -13.59 -8.15 -3.06
CA TRP A 80 -14.29 -9.42 -3.33
C TRP A 80 -13.95 -10.54 -2.33
N ASP A 81 -12.68 -10.64 -1.93
CA ASP A 81 -12.22 -11.70 -1.02
C ASP A 81 -12.52 -11.42 0.46
N HIS A 82 -12.78 -10.17 0.85
CA HIS A 82 -13.13 -9.86 2.25
C HIS A 82 -14.53 -10.35 2.59
N GLN A 83 -15.49 -10.14 1.68
CA GLN A 83 -16.88 -10.55 1.85
C GLN A 83 -17.02 -12.08 1.94
N THR A 84 -16.25 -12.81 1.15
CA THR A 84 -16.28 -14.28 1.11
C THR A 84 -15.59 -14.95 2.29
N ASN A 85 -14.62 -14.29 2.94
CA ASN A 85 -13.86 -14.86 4.07
C ASN A 85 -14.31 -14.35 5.45
N GLY A 86 -15.35 -13.50 5.52
CA GLY A 86 -15.84 -12.95 6.79
C GLY A 86 -14.85 -12.05 7.53
N LEU A 87 -13.86 -11.49 6.82
CA LEU A 87 -12.90 -10.53 7.39
C LEU A 87 -13.49 -9.11 7.36
N PRO A 88 -13.26 -8.29 8.40
CA PRO A 88 -13.66 -6.89 8.36
C PRO A 88 -12.88 -6.18 7.25
N GLU A 89 -13.60 -5.62 6.27
CA GLU A 89 -13.02 -4.93 5.11
C GLU A 89 -12.11 -3.77 5.51
N SER A 90 -12.47 -3.06 6.58
CA SER A 90 -11.72 -1.91 7.07
C SER A 90 -10.41 -2.28 7.78
N ALA A 91 -10.25 -3.52 8.25
CA ALA A 91 -9.09 -3.94 9.03
C ALA A 91 -8.84 -5.45 8.95
N PRO A 92 -8.56 -6.01 7.75
CA PRO A 92 -8.30 -7.45 7.58
C PRO A 92 -7.02 -7.93 8.27
N GLY A 93 -6.22 -6.98 8.78
CA GLY A 93 -5.02 -7.25 9.56
C GLY A 93 -3.79 -7.46 8.69
N ILE A 94 -2.65 -7.16 9.28
CA ILE A 94 -1.38 -7.08 8.55
C ILE A 94 -0.93 -8.41 7.90
N ALA A 95 -1.34 -9.56 8.45
CA ALA A 95 -1.02 -10.86 7.86
C ALA A 95 -1.70 -11.05 6.50
N TYR A 96 -2.96 -10.62 6.39
CA TYR A 96 -3.71 -10.63 5.13
C TYR A 96 -3.09 -9.65 4.13
N VAL A 97 -2.88 -8.40 4.56
CA VAL A 97 -2.33 -7.33 3.73
C VAL A 97 -0.95 -7.71 3.18
N ALA A 98 -0.05 -8.24 4.01
CA ALA A 98 1.29 -8.67 3.56
C ALA A 98 1.25 -9.82 2.55
N LYS A 99 0.30 -10.75 2.70
CA LYS A 99 0.12 -11.90 1.80
C LYS A 99 -0.38 -11.47 0.42
N HIS A 100 -1.18 -10.41 0.36
CA HIS A 100 -1.90 -9.99 -0.84
C HIS A 100 -1.38 -8.68 -1.47
N ALA A 101 -0.35 -8.07 -0.88
CA ALA A 101 0.27 -6.86 -1.40
C ALA A 101 0.75 -7.05 -2.85
N MET A 102 0.40 -6.10 -3.70
CA MET A 102 0.93 -5.94 -5.06
C MET A 102 2.04 -4.91 -5.10
N TYR A 103 1.88 -3.82 -4.34
CA TYR A 103 2.89 -2.79 -4.17
C TYR A 103 3.00 -2.40 -2.70
N VAL A 104 4.21 -2.01 -2.30
CA VAL A 104 4.49 -1.44 -0.99
C VAL A 104 5.32 -0.18 -1.22
N ILE A 105 4.86 0.95 -0.68
CA ILE A 105 5.58 2.20 -0.73
C ILE A 105 6.08 2.51 0.69
N ALA A 106 7.37 2.79 0.78
CA ALA A 106 8.04 3.27 1.98
C ALA A 106 8.70 4.61 1.66
N ARG A 107 9.18 5.34 2.66
CA ARG A 107 9.89 6.61 2.42
C ARG A 107 11.06 6.43 1.45
N GLY A 108 11.01 7.12 0.32
CA GLY A 108 11.99 7.08 -0.77
C GLY A 108 12.01 5.78 -1.58
N GLN A 109 11.11 4.82 -1.31
CA GLN A 109 11.17 3.49 -1.91
C GLN A 109 9.82 3.03 -2.45
N LYS A 110 9.82 2.54 -3.69
CA LYS A 110 8.67 1.95 -4.35
C LYS A 110 8.97 0.49 -4.60
N ILE A 111 8.13 -0.40 -4.10
CA ILE A 111 8.35 -1.84 -4.16
C ILE A 111 7.20 -2.48 -4.91
N LYS A 112 7.53 -3.28 -5.93
CA LYS A 112 6.62 -4.19 -6.59
C LYS A 112 6.77 -5.58 -5.98
N VAL A 113 5.65 -6.21 -5.67
CA VAL A 113 5.64 -7.55 -5.09
C VAL A 113 5.52 -8.58 -6.22
N ASN A 114 6.51 -9.45 -6.36
CA ASN A 114 6.50 -10.52 -7.34
C ASN A 114 6.09 -11.85 -6.68
N SER A 115 4.85 -12.26 -6.92
CA SER A 115 4.31 -13.53 -6.42
C SER A 115 4.75 -14.76 -7.23
N TYR A 116 5.43 -14.58 -8.37
CA TYR A 116 5.76 -15.66 -9.32
C TYR A 116 7.18 -16.23 -9.17
N GLY A 117 7.99 -15.77 -8.20
CA GLY A 117 9.26 -16.42 -7.80
C GLY A 117 10.50 -15.51 -7.74
N GLU A 118 11.62 -16.07 -7.28
CA GLU A 118 12.84 -15.33 -6.88
C GLU A 118 13.81 -15.00 -8.04
N ASN A 119 13.57 -15.54 -9.25
CA ASN A 119 14.53 -15.52 -10.37
C ASN A 119 14.40 -14.29 -11.29
N GLY A 120 13.75 -13.22 -10.83
CA GLY A 120 13.56 -11.99 -11.59
C GLY A 120 14.61 -10.92 -11.29
N PRO A 121 14.66 -9.84 -12.10
CA PRO A 121 15.47 -8.67 -11.79
C PRO A 121 15.05 -8.09 -10.43
N LYS A 122 16.02 -7.57 -9.67
CA LYS A 122 15.76 -6.95 -8.35
C LYS A 122 15.22 -5.54 -8.44
N ILE A 123 15.32 -4.92 -9.61
CA ILE A 123 14.80 -3.59 -9.93
C ILE A 123 14.08 -3.67 -11.28
N GLN A 124 12.93 -3.02 -11.39
CA GLN A 124 12.22 -2.82 -12.64
C GLN A 124 12.01 -1.32 -12.85
N GLN A 125 12.34 -0.85 -14.06
CA GLN A 125 12.01 0.49 -14.52
C GLN A 125 10.56 0.53 -15.02
N ILE A 126 9.76 1.45 -14.50
CA ILE A 126 8.38 1.68 -14.88
C ILE A 126 8.20 3.18 -15.07
N GLU A 127 7.90 3.60 -16.32
CA GLU A 127 7.75 5.01 -16.70
C GLU A 127 8.91 5.91 -16.24
N GLY A 128 10.15 5.40 -16.32
CA GLY A 128 11.36 6.14 -15.91
C GLY A 128 11.68 6.10 -14.42
N HIS A 129 10.90 5.37 -13.61
CA HIS A 129 11.12 5.23 -12.18
C HIS A 129 11.52 3.81 -11.78
N ASP A 130 12.48 3.71 -10.87
CA ASP A 130 12.90 2.42 -10.30
C ASP A 130 11.90 1.91 -9.26
N PHE A 131 11.53 0.64 -9.43
CA PHE A 131 10.80 -0.16 -8.46
C PHE A 131 11.66 -1.34 -8.03
N SER A 132 11.93 -1.45 -6.73
CA SER A 132 12.51 -2.67 -6.19
C SER A 132 11.52 -3.82 -6.31
N ILE A 133 11.98 -5.01 -6.66
CA ILE A 133 11.15 -6.20 -6.74
C ILE A 133 11.44 -7.07 -5.52
N LEU A 134 10.42 -7.29 -4.70
CA LEU A 134 10.48 -8.17 -3.53
C LEU A 134 9.48 -9.31 -3.66
N THR A 135 9.84 -10.45 -3.09
CA THR A 135 8.93 -11.57 -2.86
C THR A 135 7.95 -11.25 -1.72
N PRO A 136 6.79 -11.94 -1.64
CA PRO A 136 5.89 -11.82 -0.50
C PRO A 136 6.57 -12.07 0.86
N ARG A 137 7.57 -12.97 0.89
CA ARG A 137 8.35 -13.27 2.10
C ARG A 137 9.23 -12.10 2.51
N GLU A 138 9.90 -11.44 1.57
CA GLU A 138 10.72 -10.25 1.82
C GLU A 138 9.85 -9.07 2.28
N VAL A 139 8.70 -8.85 1.65
CA VAL A 139 7.70 -7.85 2.08
C VAL A 139 7.24 -8.10 3.50
N SER A 140 6.90 -9.35 3.83
CA SER A 140 6.52 -9.73 5.21
C SER A 140 7.62 -9.43 6.23
N ARG A 141 8.90 -9.59 5.85
CA ARG A 141 10.03 -9.22 6.71
C ARG A 141 10.17 -7.70 6.84
N LEU A 142 10.01 -6.94 5.75
CA LEU A 142 10.04 -5.48 5.74
C LEU A 142 9.00 -4.91 6.71
N ILE A 143 7.74 -5.33 6.57
CA ILE A 143 6.63 -4.91 7.43
C ILE A 143 6.93 -5.20 8.92
N ARG A 144 7.50 -6.37 9.23
CA ARG A 144 7.88 -6.73 10.60
C ARG A 144 9.04 -5.89 11.15
N ARG A 145 10.00 -5.48 10.31
CA ARG A 145 11.12 -4.63 10.72
C ARG A 145 10.65 -3.24 11.10
N VAL A 146 9.81 -2.63 10.27
CA VAL A 146 9.19 -1.32 10.56
C VAL A 146 8.46 -1.35 11.90
N ARG A 147 7.75 -2.44 12.22
CA ARG A 147 7.10 -2.62 13.53
C ARG A 147 8.04 -2.69 14.74
N LYS A 148 9.27 -3.19 14.59
CA LYS A 148 10.20 -3.38 15.71
C LYS A 148 10.84 -2.09 16.21
N ILE A 149 10.86 -1.03 15.40
CA ILE A 149 11.44 0.28 15.78
C ILE A 149 10.60 0.97 16.88
N LEU A 150 9.37 0.49 17.14
CA LEU A 150 8.40 1.11 18.06
C LEU A 150 8.26 0.43 19.43
N ARG A 151 9.12 -0.55 19.76
CA ARG A 151 9.19 -1.20 21.08
C ARG A 151 10.50 -0.85 21.77
#